data_AF-A0A846ZU51-F1
#
_entry.id   AF-A0A846ZU51-F1
#
_cell.length_a   1.000
_cell.length_b   1.000
_cell.length_c   1.000
_cell.angle_alpha   90.00
_cell.angle_beta   90.00
_cell.angle_gamma   90.00
#
_symmetry.space_group_name_H-M   'P 1'
#
loop_
_entity.id
_entity.type
_entity.pdbx_description
1 polymer ?
#
loop_
_entity_poly.entity_id
_entity_poly.type
_entity_poly.pdbx_seq_one_letter_code
_entity_poly.pdbx_strand_id
1 'polypeptide(L)'
;MTRVKNSVTTKARHKKVLKAAKGYFGSKHRLYKTAKEQLMHSGAYAYRDRKQRKRDFRKLWIIRINAACRENGISYSRFIDGLTKAGVEINRKMLSEIAINDPVTFKELVKTATSGKINQQEKEAVKNETVKKTKATETKENSTLDLTKLTVAELKEKALEQNIKITSGMKKADIIEALK
;
A
#
# COMPACT_ATOMS: atom_id res chain seq x y z
N MET A 1 35.87 -21.36 -60.57
CA MET A 1 35.38 -21.06 -59.19
C MET A 1 35.93 -22.14 -58.24
N THR A 2 36.43 -21.80 -57.05
CA THR A 2 37.09 -22.77 -56.15
C THR A 2 36.10 -23.45 -55.20
N ARG A 3 36.31 -24.75 -54.90
CA ARG A 3 35.43 -25.54 -54.02
C ARG A 3 35.91 -25.51 -52.56
N VAL A 4 35.18 -24.81 -51.69
CA VAL A 4 35.46 -24.74 -50.25
C VAL A 4 34.76 -25.87 -49.47
N LYS A 5 35.45 -26.49 -48.50
CA LYS A 5 34.88 -27.53 -47.61
C LYS A 5 34.44 -26.93 -46.26
N ASN A 6 33.22 -27.24 -45.80
CA ASN A 6 32.59 -26.66 -44.59
C ASN A 6 32.49 -27.61 -43.37
N SER A 7 33.30 -28.68 -43.35
CA SER A 7 33.28 -29.73 -42.31
C SER A 7 33.58 -29.20 -40.91
N VAL A 8 34.65 -28.41 -40.75
CA VAL A 8 35.16 -27.94 -39.45
C VAL A 8 34.15 -27.00 -38.77
N THR A 9 33.63 -26.01 -39.51
CA THR A 9 32.65 -25.04 -39.02
C THR A 9 31.34 -25.71 -38.62
N THR A 10 30.88 -26.70 -39.41
CA THR A 10 29.70 -27.52 -39.10
C THR A 10 29.88 -28.31 -37.80
N LYS A 11 31.02 -29.00 -37.62
CA LYS A 11 31.35 -29.73 -36.39
C LYS A 11 31.40 -28.82 -35.16
N ALA A 12 31.98 -27.61 -35.28
CA ALA A 12 32.04 -26.63 -34.20
C ALA A 12 30.64 -26.18 -33.75
N ARG A 13 29.75 -25.83 -34.70
CA ARG A 13 28.34 -25.49 -34.43
C ARG A 13 27.61 -26.64 -33.71
N HIS A 14 27.80 -27.88 -34.17
CA HIS A 14 27.14 -29.04 -33.57
C HIS A 14 27.62 -29.27 -32.12
N LYS A 15 28.93 -29.16 -31.85
CA LYS A 15 29.48 -29.24 -30.48
C LYS A 15 28.92 -28.16 -29.56
N LYS A 16 28.72 -26.91 -30.03
CA LYS A 16 28.12 -25.82 -29.25
C LYS A 16 26.67 -26.14 -28.83
N VAL A 17 25.87 -26.64 -29.77
CA VAL A 17 24.48 -27.05 -29.53
C VAL A 17 24.40 -28.23 -28.55
N LEU A 18 25.17 -29.29 -28.78
CA LEU A 18 25.18 -30.46 -27.88
C LEU A 18 25.71 -30.13 -26.47
N LYS A 19 26.68 -29.20 -26.34
CA LYS A 19 27.15 -28.71 -25.03
C LYS A 19 26.06 -27.98 -24.25
N ALA A 20 25.19 -27.22 -24.93
CA ALA A 20 24.05 -26.53 -24.31
C ALA A 20 22.86 -27.47 -24.01
N ALA A 21 22.70 -28.55 -24.78
CA ALA A 21 21.64 -29.55 -24.61
C ALA A 21 21.97 -30.67 -23.60
N LYS A 22 23.07 -30.52 -22.82
CA LYS A 22 23.43 -31.49 -21.76
C LYS A 22 22.32 -31.58 -20.70
N GLY A 23 22.04 -32.81 -20.25
CA GLY A 23 21.00 -33.09 -19.26
C GLY A 23 19.60 -33.31 -19.84
N TYR A 24 19.38 -33.13 -21.16
CA TYR A 24 18.09 -33.46 -21.77
C TYR A 24 17.89 -34.97 -21.95
N PHE A 25 16.67 -35.43 -21.68
CA PHE A 25 16.29 -36.84 -21.72
C PHE A 25 16.38 -37.45 -23.15
N GLY A 26 16.66 -38.76 -23.21
CA GLY A 26 16.66 -39.54 -24.44
C GLY A 26 17.65 -39.04 -25.49
N SER A 27 17.20 -38.93 -26.74
CA SER A 27 18.04 -38.50 -27.87
C SER A 27 18.36 -37.01 -27.89
N LYS A 28 17.68 -36.18 -27.08
CA LYS A 28 17.74 -34.70 -27.12
C LYS A 28 19.08 -34.12 -26.65
N HIS A 29 19.97 -34.90 -26.06
CA HIS A 29 21.36 -34.52 -25.79
C HIS A 29 22.39 -35.20 -26.72
N ARG A 30 21.96 -36.14 -27.58
CA ARG A 30 22.84 -36.96 -28.45
C ARG A 30 22.78 -36.53 -29.91
N LEU A 31 21.57 -36.31 -30.45
CA LEU A 31 21.36 -36.02 -31.87
C LEU A 31 21.23 -34.51 -32.09
N TYR A 32 21.99 -33.96 -33.05
CA TYR A 32 22.01 -32.51 -33.29
C TYR A 32 20.64 -31.91 -33.65
N LYS A 33 19.82 -32.59 -34.46
CA LYS A 33 18.50 -32.08 -34.89
C LYS A 33 17.55 -31.92 -33.69
N THR A 34 17.32 -33.00 -32.94
CA THR A 34 16.43 -33.00 -31.76
C THR A 34 16.96 -32.11 -30.62
N ALA A 35 18.29 -32.02 -30.47
CA ALA A 35 18.92 -31.09 -29.52
C ALA A 35 18.69 -29.62 -29.89
N LYS A 36 18.80 -29.27 -31.18
CA LYS A 36 18.52 -27.90 -31.67
C LYS A 36 17.06 -27.52 -31.46
N GLU A 37 16.13 -28.39 -31.82
CA GLU A 37 14.68 -28.20 -31.61
C GLU A 37 14.38 -28.00 -30.12
N GLN A 38 14.89 -28.89 -29.25
CA GLN A 38 14.69 -28.79 -27.80
C GLN A 38 15.25 -27.48 -27.22
N LEU A 39 16.41 -27.03 -27.68
CA LEU A 39 17.00 -25.75 -27.25
C LEU A 39 16.17 -24.55 -27.70
N MET A 40 15.56 -24.58 -28.89
CA MET A 40 14.66 -23.52 -29.35
C MET A 40 13.41 -23.43 -28.46
N HIS A 41 12.77 -24.56 -28.14
CA HIS A 41 11.64 -24.58 -27.20
C HIS A 41 12.05 -24.14 -25.78
N SER A 42 13.17 -24.66 -25.27
CA SER A 42 13.69 -24.29 -23.94
C SER A 42 14.04 -22.79 -23.85
N GLY A 43 14.58 -22.20 -24.91
CA GLY A 43 14.83 -20.75 -24.99
C GLY A 43 13.54 -19.92 -24.96
N ALA A 44 12.50 -20.34 -25.69
CA ALA A 44 11.19 -19.69 -25.70
C ALA A 44 10.51 -19.76 -24.31
N TYR A 45 10.51 -20.94 -23.68
CA TYR A 45 10.00 -21.10 -22.31
C TYR A 45 10.81 -20.27 -21.31
N ALA A 46 12.14 -20.31 -21.34
CA ALA A 46 12.97 -19.51 -20.45
C ALA A 46 12.71 -17.98 -20.60
N TYR A 47 12.42 -17.48 -21.80
CA TYR A 47 12.03 -16.09 -22.00
C TYR A 47 10.67 -15.76 -21.39
N ARG A 48 9.65 -16.59 -21.64
CA ARG A 48 8.30 -16.47 -21.04
C ARG A 48 8.39 -16.52 -19.51
N ASP A 49 9.13 -17.48 -18.98
CA ASP A 49 9.15 -17.82 -17.56
C ASP A 49 9.96 -16.81 -16.75
N ARG A 50 10.95 -16.13 -17.34
CA ARG A 50 11.56 -14.93 -16.72
C ARG A 50 10.54 -13.82 -16.46
N LYS A 51 9.51 -13.67 -17.30
CA LYS A 51 8.40 -12.72 -17.08
C LYS A 51 7.33 -13.29 -16.13
N GLN A 52 7.07 -14.59 -16.18
CA GLN A 52 6.11 -15.27 -15.30
C GLN A 52 6.57 -15.29 -13.84
N ARG A 53 7.83 -15.63 -13.58
CA ARG A 53 8.44 -15.72 -12.24
C ARG A 53 8.23 -14.47 -11.38
N LYS A 54 8.22 -13.26 -11.98
CA LYS A 54 7.91 -12.00 -11.28
C LYS A 54 6.47 -11.98 -10.71
N ARG A 55 5.51 -12.55 -11.46
CA ARG A 55 4.11 -12.70 -11.04
C ARG A 55 3.97 -13.81 -10.00
N ASP A 56 4.70 -14.92 -10.15
CA ASP A 56 4.63 -16.05 -9.22
C ASP A 56 5.16 -15.69 -7.83
N PHE A 57 6.32 -15.00 -7.74
CA PHE A 57 6.79 -14.45 -6.46
C PHE A 57 5.79 -13.45 -5.85
N ARG A 58 5.17 -12.58 -6.66
CA ARG A 58 4.14 -11.67 -6.17
C ARG A 58 2.92 -12.42 -5.62
N LYS A 59 2.46 -13.49 -6.27
CA LYS A 59 1.39 -14.36 -5.75
C LYS A 59 1.80 -14.98 -4.40
N LEU A 60 3.01 -15.53 -4.31
CA LEU A 60 3.54 -16.12 -3.08
C LEU A 60 3.57 -15.13 -1.92
N TRP A 61 4.06 -13.91 -2.14
CA TRP A 61 4.06 -12.85 -1.12
C TRP A 61 2.64 -12.47 -0.69
N ILE A 62 1.69 -12.38 -1.62
CA ILE A 62 0.29 -12.07 -1.30
C ILE A 62 -0.35 -13.19 -0.47
N ILE A 63 -0.07 -14.46 -0.79
CA ILE A 63 -0.57 -15.62 -0.02
C ILE A 63 -0.02 -15.58 1.41
N ARG A 64 1.30 -15.37 1.57
CA ARG A 64 1.96 -15.25 2.88
C ARG A 64 1.42 -14.10 3.73
N ILE A 65 1.32 -12.90 3.16
CA ILE A 65 0.74 -11.74 3.86
C ILE A 65 -0.73 -12.00 4.21
N ASN A 66 -1.52 -12.62 3.32
CA ASN A 66 -2.92 -12.92 3.60
C ASN A 66 -3.06 -13.90 4.77
N ALA A 67 -2.19 -14.92 4.92
CA ALA A 67 -2.20 -15.80 6.09
C ALA A 67 -1.98 -15.00 7.39
N ALA A 68 -0.90 -14.21 7.47
CA ALA A 68 -0.59 -13.37 8.64
C ALA A 68 -1.67 -12.31 8.93
N CYS A 69 -2.32 -11.75 7.89
CA CYS A 69 -3.49 -10.87 8.05
C CYS A 69 -4.65 -11.60 8.73
N ARG A 70 -4.94 -12.86 8.35
CA ARG A 70 -6.05 -13.64 8.92
C ARG A 70 -5.81 -14.01 10.38
N GLU A 71 -4.59 -14.35 10.75
CA GLU A 71 -4.19 -14.56 12.16
C GLU A 71 -4.42 -13.29 13.01
N ASN A 72 -4.24 -12.11 12.42
CA ASN A 72 -4.51 -10.82 13.05
C ASN A 72 -5.95 -10.29 12.81
N GLY A 73 -6.88 -11.13 12.34
CA GLY A 73 -8.30 -10.80 12.20
C GLY A 73 -8.68 -9.83 11.08
N ILE A 74 -7.74 -9.46 10.19
CA ILE A 74 -7.99 -8.52 9.08
C ILE A 74 -7.93 -9.23 7.72
N SER A 75 -8.67 -8.73 6.72
CA SER A 75 -8.53 -9.20 5.34
C SER A 75 -7.40 -8.47 4.62
N TYR A 76 -6.62 -9.19 3.80
CA TYR A 76 -5.51 -8.63 3.03
C TYR A 76 -5.89 -7.35 2.23
N SER A 77 -7.10 -7.30 1.66
CA SER A 77 -7.58 -6.12 0.93
C SER A 77 -7.65 -4.88 1.83
N ARG A 78 -8.27 -5.01 3.01
CA ARG A 78 -8.40 -3.92 4.00
C ARG A 78 -7.06 -3.53 4.61
N PHE A 79 -6.15 -4.49 4.80
CA PHE A 79 -4.80 -4.22 5.29
C PHE A 79 -4.00 -3.36 4.30
N ILE A 80 -4.00 -3.71 3.00
CA ILE A 80 -3.29 -2.92 1.97
C ILE A 80 -3.93 -1.54 1.76
N ASP A 81 -5.26 -1.44 1.75
CA ASP A 81 -5.98 -0.17 1.71
C ASP A 81 -5.61 0.72 2.92
N GLY A 82 -5.61 0.15 4.13
CA GLY A 82 -5.21 0.82 5.36
C GLY A 82 -3.76 1.32 5.34
N LEU A 83 -2.80 0.49 4.93
CA LEU A 83 -1.39 0.92 4.78
C LEU A 83 -1.24 2.05 3.76
N THR A 84 -1.99 2.01 2.66
CA THR A 84 -1.95 3.04 1.61
C THR A 84 -2.50 4.38 2.15
N LYS A 85 -3.59 4.34 2.93
CA LYS A 85 -4.18 5.54 3.58
C LYS A 85 -3.32 6.10 4.71
N ALA A 86 -2.53 5.24 5.37
CA ALA A 86 -1.54 5.63 6.36
C ALA A 86 -0.20 6.12 5.76
N GLY A 87 -0.06 6.18 4.41
CA GLY A 87 1.16 6.63 3.75
C GLY A 87 2.34 5.63 3.79
N VAL A 88 2.09 4.37 4.13
CA VAL A 88 3.13 3.36 4.36
C VAL A 88 3.47 2.62 3.06
N GLU A 89 4.44 3.14 2.30
CA GLU A 89 4.88 2.61 1.00
C GLU A 89 5.82 1.39 1.09
N ILE A 90 5.39 0.30 1.75
CA ILE A 90 6.22 -0.91 1.89
C ILE A 90 5.96 -1.92 0.76
N ASN A 91 7.04 -2.38 0.13
CA ASN A 91 7.00 -3.42 -0.88
C ASN A 91 6.50 -4.77 -0.31
N ARG A 92 5.63 -5.46 -1.08
CA ARG A 92 5.05 -6.77 -0.70
C ARG A 92 6.08 -7.86 -0.41
N LYS A 93 7.28 -7.79 -1.02
CA LYS A 93 8.40 -8.65 -0.61
C LYS A 93 8.73 -8.44 0.86
N MET A 94 8.99 -7.20 1.27
CA MET A 94 9.36 -6.85 2.65
C MET A 94 8.23 -7.13 3.63
N LEU A 95 6.97 -6.78 3.31
CA LEU A 95 5.82 -7.17 4.14
C LEU A 95 5.73 -8.69 4.35
N SER A 96 6.03 -9.48 3.31
CA SER A 96 6.05 -10.95 3.42
C SER A 96 7.24 -11.51 4.20
N GLU A 97 8.38 -10.82 4.24
CA GLU A 97 9.53 -11.23 5.07
C GLU A 97 9.32 -10.82 6.53
N ILE A 98 8.77 -9.63 6.79
CA ILE A 98 8.41 -9.18 8.15
C ILE A 98 7.37 -10.14 8.74
N ALA A 99 6.31 -10.48 8.00
CA ALA A 99 5.28 -11.42 8.44
C ALA A 99 5.81 -12.83 8.82
N ILE A 100 7.00 -13.23 8.35
CA ILE A 100 7.61 -14.52 8.66
C ILE A 100 8.65 -14.41 9.78
N ASN A 101 9.52 -13.41 9.70
CA ASN A 101 10.67 -13.29 10.62
C ASN A 101 10.33 -12.51 11.90
N ASP A 102 9.37 -11.60 11.85
CA ASP A 102 8.95 -10.77 12.99
C ASP A 102 7.41 -10.54 12.99
N PRO A 103 6.64 -11.46 13.59
CA PRO A 103 5.20 -11.31 13.72
C PRO A 103 4.79 -10.17 14.68
N VAL A 104 5.68 -9.69 15.55
CA VAL A 104 5.39 -8.59 16.49
C VAL A 104 5.31 -7.28 15.72
N THR A 105 6.35 -6.96 14.93
CA THR A 105 6.35 -5.79 14.04
C THR A 105 5.21 -5.87 13.01
N PHE A 106 4.89 -7.06 12.49
CA PHE A 106 3.73 -7.21 11.59
C PHE A 106 2.41 -6.85 12.27
N LYS A 107 2.22 -7.22 13.55
CA LYS A 107 1.02 -6.87 14.32
C LYS A 107 0.90 -5.35 14.55
N GLU A 108 2.00 -4.63 14.70
CA GLU A 108 1.99 -3.17 14.77
C GLU A 108 1.58 -2.53 13.43
N LEU A 109 2.09 -3.04 12.31
CA LEU A 109 1.64 -2.62 10.98
C LEU A 109 0.13 -2.89 10.74
N VAL A 110 -0.44 -3.94 11.34
CA VAL A 110 -1.89 -4.18 11.29
C VAL A 110 -2.67 -3.16 12.14
N LYS A 111 -2.13 -2.71 13.28
CA LYS A 111 -2.73 -1.63 14.08
C LYS A 111 -2.74 -0.32 13.29
N THR A 112 -1.61 0.09 12.70
CA THR A 112 -1.53 1.34 11.90
C THR A 112 -2.42 1.31 10.66
N ALA A 113 -2.51 0.17 9.96
CA ALA A 113 -3.46 -0.01 8.87
C ALA A 113 -4.93 0.08 9.31
N THR A 114 -5.24 -0.24 10.57
CA THR A 114 -6.61 -0.19 11.12
C THR A 114 -6.98 1.22 11.59
N SER A 115 -6.05 1.97 12.17
CA SER A 115 -6.25 3.37 12.57
C SER A 115 -6.29 4.35 11.39
N GLY A 116 -5.57 4.06 10.29
CA GLY A 116 -5.54 4.85 9.05
C GLY A 116 -6.86 4.99 8.27
N LYS A 117 -8.01 4.70 8.88
CA LYS A 117 -9.34 5.01 8.31
C LYS A 117 -9.67 6.51 8.33
N ILE A 118 -8.99 7.29 9.17
CA ILE A 118 -9.20 8.73 9.28
C ILE A 118 -8.37 9.41 8.19
N ASN A 119 -8.95 9.57 6.99
CA ASN A 119 -8.47 10.45 5.90
C ASN A 119 -9.53 10.58 4.79
N GLN A 120 -10.80 10.79 5.17
CA GLN A 120 -11.89 11.15 4.23
C GLN A 120 -12.32 12.63 4.32
N GLN A 121 -11.93 13.35 5.38
CA GLN A 121 -12.38 14.74 5.61
C GLN A 121 -11.70 15.77 4.70
N GLU A 122 -10.50 15.49 4.18
CA GLU A 122 -9.78 16.45 3.32
C GLU A 122 -10.33 16.54 1.88
N LYS A 123 -11.09 15.54 1.41
CA LYS A 123 -11.59 15.51 0.02
C LYS A 123 -12.92 16.24 -0.20
N GLU A 124 -13.63 16.61 0.85
CA GLU A 124 -14.85 17.41 0.75
C GLU A 124 -14.58 18.92 0.78
N ALA A 125 -13.46 19.35 1.37
CA ALA A 125 -13.07 20.77 1.44
C ALA A 125 -12.81 21.40 0.06
N VAL A 126 -12.13 20.68 -0.84
CA VAL A 126 -11.63 21.21 -2.13
C VAL A 126 -12.76 21.64 -3.10
N LYS A 127 -14.00 21.20 -2.88
CA LYS A 127 -15.16 21.66 -3.68
C LYS A 127 -15.80 22.97 -3.19
N ASN A 128 -15.53 23.38 -1.95
CA ASN A 128 -16.21 24.52 -1.32
C ASN A 128 -15.35 25.80 -1.29
N GLU A 129 -14.05 25.71 -1.54
CA GLU A 129 -13.13 26.87 -1.48
C GLU A 129 -13.19 27.80 -2.71
N THR A 130 -13.72 27.36 -3.85
CA THR A 130 -13.73 28.14 -5.11
C THR A 130 -14.76 29.27 -5.16
N VAL A 131 -15.62 29.44 -4.13
CA VAL A 131 -16.78 30.35 -4.18
C VAL A 131 -16.66 31.56 -3.22
N LYS A 132 -15.71 31.59 -2.28
CA LYS A 132 -15.63 32.67 -1.26
C LYS A 132 -14.22 33.22 -1.02
N LYS A 133 -13.66 33.92 -2.01
CA LYS A 133 -12.42 34.70 -1.84
C LYS A 133 -12.50 36.11 -2.42
N THR A 134 -13.27 36.97 -1.76
CA THR A 134 -13.19 38.44 -1.88
C THR A 134 -13.36 39.10 -0.51
N LYS A 135 -12.38 39.94 -0.12
CA LYS A 135 -12.24 40.73 1.14
C LYS A 135 -11.95 39.86 2.40
N ALA A 136 -10.86 39.98 3.18
CA ALA A 136 -10.12 41.13 3.78
C ALA A 136 -10.74 41.62 5.11
N THR A 137 -10.01 41.79 6.24
CA THR A 137 -8.55 41.63 6.51
C THR A 137 -8.25 41.51 8.04
N GLU A 138 -7.01 41.14 8.42
CA GLU A 138 -6.34 41.29 9.75
C GLU A 138 -6.96 40.59 11.02
N THR A 139 -6.34 40.49 12.22
CA THR A 139 -4.99 39.99 12.63
C THR A 139 -4.98 39.46 14.09
N LYS A 140 -4.00 38.61 14.44
CA LYS A 140 -3.40 38.30 15.77
C LYS A 140 -4.23 37.81 16.99
N GLU A 141 -3.76 36.67 17.51
CA GLU A 141 -3.54 36.28 18.93
C GLU A 141 -4.69 35.78 19.86
N ASN A 142 -4.42 34.60 20.44
CA ASN A 142 -4.82 34.03 21.74
C ASN A 142 -6.30 33.70 22.08
N SER A 143 -6.54 32.38 22.13
CA SER A 143 -7.37 31.64 23.10
C SER A 143 -8.51 32.37 23.82
N THR A 144 -9.73 32.24 23.30
CA THR A 144 -10.94 32.16 24.12
C THR A 144 -11.81 31.00 23.63
N LEU A 145 -12.41 30.25 24.56
CA LEU A 145 -13.35 29.18 24.23
C LEU A 145 -14.66 29.84 23.72
N ASP A 146 -15.13 29.47 22.53
CA ASP A 146 -16.33 30.06 21.90
C ASP A 146 -17.63 29.72 22.68
N LEU A 147 -17.88 30.41 23.79
CA LEU A 147 -19.11 30.33 24.59
C LEU A 147 -20.38 30.61 23.77
N THR A 148 -20.25 31.31 22.64
CA THR A 148 -21.33 31.64 21.70
C THR A 148 -21.97 30.42 21.05
N LYS A 149 -21.22 29.33 20.86
CA LYS A 149 -21.66 28.11 20.16
C LYS A 149 -22.40 27.12 21.06
N LEU A 150 -22.24 27.21 22.38
CA LEU A 150 -22.93 26.35 23.35
C LEU A 150 -24.43 26.65 23.41
N THR A 151 -25.23 25.65 23.77
CA THR A 151 -26.67 25.78 24.02
C THR A 151 -26.94 26.46 25.37
N VAL A 152 -28.15 26.96 25.57
CA VAL A 152 -28.54 27.62 26.84
C VAL A 152 -28.53 26.65 28.03
N ALA A 153 -28.68 25.34 27.79
CA ALA A 153 -28.57 24.31 28.83
C ALA A 153 -27.11 24.14 29.29
N GLU A 154 -26.18 23.90 28.36
CA GLU A 154 -24.75 23.73 28.65
C GLU A 154 -24.14 24.98 29.30
N LEU A 155 -24.63 26.18 28.96
CA LEU A 155 -24.22 27.43 29.61
C LEU A 155 -24.72 27.53 31.07
N LYS A 156 -25.92 27.01 31.37
CA LYS A 156 -26.44 26.98 32.76
C LYS A 156 -25.70 25.96 33.62
N GLU A 157 -25.35 24.81 33.06
CA GLU A 157 -24.55 23.79 33.76
C GLU A 157 -23.17 24.34 34.14
N LYS A 158 -22.47 24.98 33.21
CA LYS A 158 -21.17 25.63 33.50
C LYS A 158 -21.25 26.76 34.52
N ALA A 159 -22.33 27.54 34.51
CA ALA A 159 -22.53 28.58 35.53
C ALA A 159 -22.78 27.98 36.92
N LEU A 160 -23.40 26.80 37.00
CA LEU A 160 -23.58 26.06 38.25
C LEU A 160 -22.25 25.46 38.73
N GLU A 161 -21.42 24.92 37.83
CA GLU A 161 -20.04 24.49 38.13
C GLU A 161 -19.17 25.64 38.66
N GLN A 162 -19.33 26.85 38.13
CA GLN A 162 -18.64 28.06 38.60
C GLN A 162 -19.36 28.78 39.76
N ASN A 163 -20.44 28.20 40.29
CA ASN A 163 -21.19 28.68 41.46
C ASN A 163 -21.82 30.09 41.29
N ILE A 164 -22.16 30.46 40.05
CA ILE A 164 -22.78 31.74 39.68
C ILE A 164 -24.32 31.61 39.72
N LYS A 165 -24.98 32.46 40.51
CA LYS A 165 -26.46 32.46 40.64
C LYS A 165 -27.15 33.14 39.45
N ILE A 166 -27.48 32.36 38.42
CA ILE A 166 -28.37 32.80 37.33
C ILE A 166 -29.82 32.91 37.84
N THR A 167 -30.48 34.04 37.60
CA THR A 167 -31.92 34.22 37.88
C THR A 167 -32.78 33.70 36.72
N SER A 168 -33.99 33.23 37.04
CA SER A 168 -34.93 32.68 36.05
C SER A 168 -35.47 33.77 35.13
N GLY A 169 -34.85 33.94 33.96
CA GLY A 169 -35.27 34.92 32.93
C GLY A 169 -34.13 35.51 32.10
N MET A 170 -32.87 35.33 32.50
CA MET A 170 -31.71 35.85 31.76
C MET A 170 -31.62 35.29 30.33
N LYS A 171 -31.28 36.16 29.38
CA LYS A 171 -31.11 35.81 27.96
C LYS A 171 -29.75 35.13 27.76
N LYS A 172 -29.58 34.44 26.61
CA LYS A 172 -28.33 33.74 26.25
C LYS A 172 -27.12 34.69 26.28
N ALA A 173 -27.29 35.95 25.87
CA ALA A 173 -26.22 36.95 25.89
C ALA A 173 -25.75 37.24 27.32
N ASP A 174 -26.68 37.58 28.22
CA ASP A 174 -26.43 37.89 29.62
C ASP A 174 -25.73 36.73 30.36
N ILE A 175 -26.10 35.48 30.05
CA ILE A 175 -25.46 34.27 30.59
C ILE A 175 -24.03 34.10 30.06
N ILE A 176 -23.75 34.43 28.80
CA ILE A 176 -22.39 34.40 28.23
C ILE A 176 -21.52 35.50 28.83
N GLU A 177 -22.09 36.68 29.12
CA GLU A 177 -21.39 37.79 29.76
C GLU A 177 -21.02 37.47 31.21
N ALA A 178 -21.91 36.80 31.96
CA ALA A 178 -21.63 36.32 33.32
C ALA A 178 -20.61 35.15 33.38
N LEU A 179 -20.23 34.55 32.24
CA LEU A 179 -19.27 33.43 32.14
C LEU A 179 -17.91 33.84 31.55
N LYS A 180 -17.67 35.13 31.35
CA LYS A 180 -16.38 35.70 30.95
C LYS A 180 -15.54 36.14 32.15
#